data_AF-A0A7W2A4N9-F1
#
_entry.id   AF-A0A7W2A4N9-F1
#
_cell.length_a   1.000
_cell.length_b   1.000
_cell.length_c   1.000
_cell.angle_alpha   90.00
_cell.angle_beta   90.00
_cell.angle_gamma   90.00
#
_symmetry.space_group_name_H-M   'P 1'
#
loop_
_entity.id
_entity.type
_entity.pdbx_description
1 polymer ?
#
loop_
_entity_poly.entity_id
_entity_poly.type
_entity_poly.pdbx_seq_one_letter_code
_entity_poly.pdbx_strand_id
1 'polypeptide(L)'
;MAREAAREIGNVASDLINAPRRLGFRRRANAHPVDGVDDPKLAIATISLAFLELGGLPAREDQYALAKTLSQQLALPRDDADEMLILGRWLIGECQGPQPAITRLTKRLGKLDAGAFQQLLPILNTVGSRTGGLNDRQRDALEEIARILKLR
;
A
#
# COMPACT_ATOMS: atom_id res chain seq x y z
N MET A 1 3.93 24.48 4.61
CA MET A 1 2.80 23.54 4.38
C MET A 1 3.26 22.11 4.10
N ALA A 2 4.02 21.80 3.04
CA ALA A 2 4.44 20.41 2.74
C ALA A 2 5.29 19.73 3.85
N ARG A 3 6.18 20.47 4.52
CA ARG A 3 7.00 19.96 5.64
C ARG A 3 6.21 19.72 6.93
N GLU A 4 5.18 20.52 7.19
CA GLU A 4 4.28 20.38 8.35
C GLU A 4 3.45 19.10 8.21
N ALA A 5 2.79 18.92 7.05
CA ALA A 5 1.98 17.75 6.75
C ALA A 5 2.81 16.45 6.72
N ALA A 6 4.07 16.52 6.27
CA ALA A 6 5.00 15.38 6.32
C ALA A 6 5.38 15.01 7.77
N ARG A 7 5.57 16.00 8.66
CA ARG A 7 5.86 15.77 10.09
C ARG A 7 4.65 15.20 10.83
N GLU A 8 3.46 15.73 10.58
CA GLU A 8 2.21 15.26 11.20
C GLU A 8 1.91 13.82 10.81
N ILE A 9 2.04 13.47 9.53
CA ILE A 9 1.89 12.09 9.05
C ILE A 9 2.99 11.18 9.63
N GLY A 10 4.21 11.69 9.81
CA GLY A 10 5.29 10.96 10.49
C GLY A 10 4.97 10.64 11.95
N ASN A 11 4.39 11.59 12.69
CA ASN A 11 3.98 11.39 14.09
C ASN A 11 2.85 10.34 14.19
N VAL A 12 1.80 10.47 13.37
CA VAL A 12 0.70 9.48 13.35
C VAL A 12 1.21 8.10 12.92
N ALA A 13 2.07 8.02 11.91
CA ALA A 13 2.69 6.74 11.51
C ALA A 13 3.54 6.13 12.63
N SER A 14 4.26 6.94 13.42
CA SER A 14 5.01 6.47 14.59
C SER A 14 4.10 5.79 15.62
N ASP A 15 2.94 6.40 15.92
CA ASP A 15 1.97 5.82 16.85
C ASP A 15 1.41 4.49 16.31
N LEU A 16 1.11 4.41 15.02
CA LEU A 16 0.64 3.18 14.36
C LEU A 16 1.71 2.08 14.33
N ILE A 17 2.98 2.42 14.11
CA ILE A 17 4.12 1.49 14.18
C ILE A 17 4.24 0.88 15.58
N ASN A 18 3.95 1.67 16.61
CA ASN A 18 4.02 1.25 18.00
C ASN A 18 2.75 0.53 18.48
N ALA A 19 1.71 0.42 17.64
CA ALA A 19 0.47 -0.32 17.91
C ALA A 19 0.56 -1.76 17.38
N PRO A 20 1.08 -2.74 18.16
CA PRO A 20 1.81 -3.88 17.59
C PRO A 20 0.95 -5.01 16.99
N ARG A 21 -0.38 -4.83 16.87
CA ARG A 21 -1.30 -5.92 16.45
C ARG A 21 -2.51 -5.51 15.61
N ARG A 22 -3.00 -4.26 15.67
CA ARG A 22 -4.24 -3.88 14.97
C ARG A 22 -4.11 -3.94 13.45
N LEU A 23 -2.98 -3.47 12.92
CA LEU A 23 -2.80 -3.30 11.47
C LEU A 23 -1.88 -4.34 10.83
N GLY A 24 -1.52 -5.41 11.56
CA GLY A 24 -0.71 -6.50 11.00
C GLY A 24 0.74 -6.12 10.68
N PHE A 25 1.31 -5.19 11.45
CA PHE A 25 2.71 -4.78 11.35
C PHE A 25 3.47 -5.08 12.64
N ARG A 26 4.68 -5.63 12.52
CA ARG A 26 5.61 -5.84 13.63
C ARG A 26 7.01 -5.40 13.24
N ARG A 27 7.51 -4.36 13.91
CA ARG A 27 8.90 -3.93 13.74
C ARG A 27 9.86 -5.03 14.20
N ARG A 28 10.90 -5.29 13.39
CA ARG A 28 11.96 -6.27 13.69
C ARG A 28 13.31 -5.56 13.64
N ALA A 29 14.18 -5.84 14.62
CA ALA A 29 15.54 -5.33 14.62
C ALA A 29 16.31 -5.92 13.43
N ASN A 30 17.19 -5.12 12.82
CA ASN A 30 18.06 -5.52 11.71
C ASN A 30 17.32 -6.07 10.46
N ALA A 31 16.04 -5.71 10.28
CA ALA A 31 15.26 -6.06 9.10
C ALA A 31 14.65 -4.80 8.49
N HIS A 32 14.41 -4.85 7.17
CA HIS A 32 13.71 -3.77 6.51
C HIS A 32 12.24 -3.73 6.99
N PRO A 33 11.62 -2.55 7.20
CA PRO A 33 10.25 -2.45 7.72
C PRO A 33 9.23 -3.34 7.02
N VAL A 34 9.23 -3.40 5.69
CA VAL A 34 8.37 -4.32 4.90
C VAL A 34 8.44 -5.79 5.35
N ASP A 35 9.58 -6.27 5.84
CA ASP A 35 9.71 -7.66 6.32
C ASP A 35 8.92 -7.91 7.62
N GLY A 36 8.50 -6.83 8.30
CA GLY A 36 7.61 -6.82 9.45
C GLY A 36 6.12 -6.74 9.11
N VAL A 37 5.74 -6.60 7.83
CA VAL A 37 4.34 -6.68 7.40
C VAL A 37 3.92 -8.14 7.48
N ASP A 38 2.97 -8.47 8.37
CA ASP A 38 2.51 -9.82 8.66
C ASP A 38 1.05 -10.05 8.23
N ASP A 39 0.30 -9.01 7.87
CA ASP A 39 -1.05 -9.09 7.30
C ASP A 39 -1.04 -8.79 5.79
N PRO A 40 -1.58 -9.69 4.93
CA PRO A 40 -1.71 -9.44 3.50
C PRO A 40 -2.53 -8.18 3.17
N LYS A 41 -3.52 -7.80 4.00
CA LYS A 41 -4.35 -6.60 3.80
C LYS A 41 -3.52 -5.32 3.87
N LEU A 42 -2.58 -5.23 4.82
CA LEU A 42 -1.65 -4.10 4.91
C LEU A 42 -0.74 -4.03 3.68
N ALA A 43 -0.25 -5.18 3.21
CA ALA A 43 0.55 -5.23 2.00
C ALA A 43 -0.25 -4.79 0.77
N ILE A 44 -1.49 -5.26 0.61
CA ILE A 44 -2.41 -4.83 -0.46
C ILE A 44 -2.65 -3.32 -0.39
N ALA A 45 -3.04 -2.79 0.76
CA ALA A 45 -3.28 -1.35 0.95
C ALA A 45 -2.06 -0.51 0.58
N THR A 46 -0.86 -0.95 0.99
CA THR A 46 0.38 -0.23 0.70
C THR A 46 0.76 -0.30 -0.78
N ILE A 47 0.59 -1.46 -1.43
CA ILE A 47 0.82 -1.60 -2.88
C ILE A 47 -0.16 -0.71 -3.65
N SER A 48 -1.44 -0.69 -3.28
CA SER A 48 -2.44 0.14 -3.94
C SER A 48 -2.16 1.63 -3.79
N LEU A 49 -1.68 2.07 -2.63
CA LEU A 49 -1.26 3.46 -2.41
C LEU A 49 -0.04 3.81 -3.25
N ALA A 50 0.99 2.96 -3.26
CA ALA A 50 2.17 3.17 -4.09
C ALA A 50 1.81 3.23 -5.58
N PHE A 51 0.89 2.37 -6.02
CA PHE A 51 0.39 2.34 -7.39
C PHE A 51 -0.37 3.63 -7.76
N LEU A 52 -1.16 4.17 -6.82
CA LEU A 52 -1.79 5.48 -6.99
C LEU A 52 -0.74 6.60 -7.09
N GLU A 53 0.31 6.58 -6.26
CA GLU A 53 1.40 7.57 -6.28
C GLU A 53 2.30 7.49 -7.53
N LEU A 54 2.39 6.33 -8.19
CA LEU A 54 2.99 6.22 -9.54
C LEU A 54 2.20 7.00 -10.60
N GLY A 55 0.91 7.22 -10.35
CA GLY A 55 0.02 8.07 -11.14
C GLY A 55 0.46 9.55 -11.17
N GLY A 56 1.25 9.98 -10.20
CA GLY A 56 1.55 11.38 -9.92
C GLY A 56 1.18 11.71 -8.47
N LEU A 57 1.15 13.01 -8.13
CA LEU A 57 0.73 13.44 -6.80
C LEU A 57 -0.78 13.17 -6.63
N PRO A 58 -1.19 12.26 -5.73
CA PRO A 58 -2.60 11.91 -5.63
C PRO A 58 -3.42 13.02 -4.99
N ALA A 59 -4.60 13.29 -5.54
CA ALA A 59 -5.57 14.19 -4.92
C ALA A 59 -6.14 13.57 -3.64
N ARG A 60 -6.62 14.40 -2.71
CA ARG A 60 -7.28 13.94 -1.47
C ARG A 60 -8.49 13.04 -1.77
N GLU A 61 -9.22 13.35 -2.83
CA GLU A 61 -10.38 12.58 -3.26
C GLU A 61 -10.02 11.16 -3.71
N ASP A 62 -8.85 10.99 -4.35
CA ASP A 62 -8.37 9.68 -4.77
C ASP A 62 -7.90 8.84 -3.60
N GLN A 63 -7.25 9.46 -2.60
CA GLN A 63 -6.89 8.79 -1.35
C GLN A 63 -8.14 8.34 -0.57
N TYR A 64 -9.15 9.21 -0.48
CA TYR A 64 -10.42 8.89 0.16
C TYR A 64 -11.15 7.74 -0.56
N ALA A 65 -11.16 7.78 -1.89
CA ALA A 65 -11.77 6.73 -2.69
C ALA A 65 -11.01 5.39 -2.58
N LEU A 66 -9.68 5.44 -2.50
CA LEU A 66 -8.85 4.26 -2.26
C LEU A 66 -9.17 3.64 -0.89
N ALA A 67 -9.24 4.43 0.18
CA ALA A 67 -9.61 3.96 1.51
C ALA A 67 -10.99 3.29 1.54
N LYS A 68 -11.99 3.92 0.90
CA LYS A 68 -13.33 3.35 0.74
C LYS A 68 -13.29 2.01 -0.02
N THR A 69 -12.53 1.96 -1.11
CA THR A 69 -12.38 0.74 -1.93
C THR A 69 -11.74 -0.38 -1.12
N LEU A 70 -10.67 -0.08 -0.37
CA LEU A 70 -9.99 -1.04 0.50
C LEU A 70 -10.91 -1.58 1.60
N SER A 71 -11.65 -0.70 2.28
CA SER A 71 -12.62 -1.09 3.31
C SER A 71 -13.65 -2.08 2.75
N GLN A 72 -14.18 -1.82 1.55
CA GLN A 72 -15.16 -2.69 0.90
C GLN A 72 -14.57 -4.01 0.40
N GLN A 73 -13.46 -3.97 -0.34
CA GLN A 73 -12.87 -5.15 -0.99
C GLN A 73 -12.18 -6.10 0.01
N LEU A 74 -11.65 -5.56 1.10
CA LEU A 74 -10.92 -6.34 2.11
C LEU A 74 -11.76 -6.62 3.36
N ALA A 75 -13.04 -6.23 3.35
CA ALA A 75 -13.99 -6.38 4.45
C ALA A 75 -13.40 -5.92 5.79
N LEU A 76 -12.97 -4.66 5.84
CA LEU A 76 -12.35 -4.06 7.03
C LEU A 76 -13.01 -2.72 7.40
N PRO A 77 -13.04 -2.35 8.70
CA PRO A 77 -13.55 -1.07 9.15
C PRO A 77 -12.90 0.09 8.40
N ARG A 78 -13.67 1.16 8.17
CA ARG A 78 -13.15 2.31 7.43
C ARG A 78 -11.90 2.90 8.09
N ASP A 79 -11.92 3.04 9.41
CA ASP A 79 -10.80 3.57 10.17
C ASP A 79 -9.53 2.72 10.00
N ASP A 80 -9.65 1.40 9.97
CA ASP A 80 -8.52 0.50 9.72
C ASP A 80 -7.95 0.71 8.30
N ALA A 81 -8.80 0.97 7.29
CA ALA A 81 -8.34 1.29 5.93
C ALA A 81 -7.53 2.58 5.90
N ASP A 82 -8.04 3.63 6.56
CA ASP A 82 -7.37 4.94 6.61
C ASP A 82 -6.03 4.82 7.35
N GLU A 83 -5.98 4.09 8.47
CA GLU A 83 -4.73 3.85 9.20
C GLU A 83 -3.72 2.99 8.42
N MET A 84 -4.19 1.96 7.71
CA MET A 84 -3.33 1.16 6.82
C MET A 84 -2.71 2.02 5.71
N LEU A 85 -3.42 3.02 5.20
CA LEU A 85 -2.87 3.95 4.20
C LEU A 85 -1.84 4.90 4.82
N ILE A 86 -2.04 5.36 6.05
CA ILE A 86 -1.05 6.19 6.76
C ILE A 86 0.24 5.39 6.99
N LEU A 87 0.12 4.17 7.52
CA LEU A 87 1.26 3.28 7.72
C LEU A 87 1.91 2.89 6.38
N GLY A 88 1.11 2.62 5.36
CA GLY A 88 1.56 2.31 4.02
C GLY A 88 2.40 3.43 3.42
N ARG A 89 1.98 4.69 3.61
CA ARG A 89 2.75 5.85 3.15
C ARG A 89 4.12 5.94 3.79
N TRP A 90 4.21 5.64 5.09
CA TRP A 90 5.51 5.53 5.76
C TRP A 90 6.36 4.38 5.18
N LEU A 91 5.78 3.19 5.00
CA LEU A 91 6.47 2.04 4.39
C LEU A 91 7.01 2.34 2.98
N ILE A 92 6.28 3.11 2.17
CA ILE A 92 6.71 3.58 0.86
C ILE A 92 7.95 4.48 0.99
N GLY A 93 7.96 5.39 1.97
CA GLY A 93 9.11 6.22 2.30
C GLY A 93 10.36 5.41 2.67
N GLU A 94 10.19 4.38 3.51
CA GLU A 94 11.28 3.47 3.89
C GLU A 94 11.84 2.68 2.68
N CYS A 95 11.01 2.44 1.66
CA CYS A 95 11.45 1.83 0.40
C CYS A 95 12.08 2.84 -0.58
N GLN A 96 12.22 4.11 -0.21
CA GLN A 96 12.73 5.19 -1.09
C GLN A 96 11.82 5.48 -2.29
N GLY A 97 10.51 5.26 -2.13
CA GLY A 97 9.48 5.68 -3.09
C GLY A 97 8.58 4.56 -3.61
N PRO A 98 7.63 4.89 -4.50
CA PRO A 98 6.56 3.98 -4.87
C PRO A 98 7.01 2.74 -5.65
N GLN A 99 7.90 2.89 -6.64
CA GLN A 99 8.33 1.74 -7.47
C GLN A 99 9.06 0.68 -6.64
N PRO A 100 10.11 0.99 -5.86
CA PRO A 100 10.77 -0.03 -5.04
C PRO A 100 9.84 -0.62 -3.97
N ALA A 101 8.90 0.18 -3.45
CA ALA A 101 7.88 -0.29 -2.51
C ALA A 101 7.01 -1.38 -3.15
N ILE A 102 6.49 -1.16 -4.36
CA ILE A 102 5.68 -2.15 -5.09
C ILE A 102 6.47 -3.45 -5.25
N THR A 103 7.71 -3.40 -5.72
CA THR A 103 8.53 -4.62 -5.89
C THR A 103 8.69 -5.40 -4.58
N ARG A 104 9.03 -4.71 -3.48
CA ARG A 104 9.33 -5.36 -2.20
C ARG A 104 8.07 -5.88 -1.51
N LEU A 105 7.00 -5.09 -1.50
CA LEU A 105 5.72 -5.45 -0.90
C LEU A 105 5.02 -6.54 -1.70
N THR A 106 5.12 -6.56 -3.02
CA THR A 106 4.53 -7.64 -3.82
C THR A 106 5.23 -8.97 -3.52
N LYS A 107 6.57 -8.96 -3.41
CA LYS A 107 7.31 -10.15 -2.97
C LYS A 107 6.85 -10.59 -1.59
N ARG A 108 6.67 -9.65 -0.65
CA ARG A 108 6.19 -9.95 0.72
C ARG A 108 4.77 -10.51 0.71
N LEU A 109 3.85 -9.88 0.00
CA LEU A 109 2.46 -10.28 -0.17
C LEU A 109 2.39 -11.71 -0.71
N GLY A 110 3.15 -12.02 -1.76
CA GLY A 110 3.22 -13.38 -2.28
C GLY A 110 3.59 -14.41 -1.21
N LYS A 111 4.53 -14.07 -0.29
CA LYS A 111 4.90 -14.96 0.85
C LYS A 111 3.79 -15.13 1.88
N LEU A 112 2.93 -14.13 2.05
CA LEU A 112 1.83 -14.13 3.02
C LEU A 112 0.60 -14.85 2.46
N ASP A 113 0.28 -14.60 1.19
CA ASP A 113 -0.88 -15.15 0.51
C ASP A 113 -0.60 -15.28 -0.99
N ALA A 114 -0.56 -16.52 -1.48
CA ALA A 114 -0.35 -16.85 -2.89
C ALA A 114 -1.56 -16.50 -3.78
N GLY A 115 -2.77 -16.40 -3.20
CA GLY A 115 -4.00 -16.04 -3.91
C GLY A 115 -4.28 -14.54 -3.97
N ALA A 116 -3.45 -13.71 -3.30
CA ALA A 116 -3.72 -12.29 -3.09
C ALA A 116 -3.88 -11.47 -4.37
N PHE A 117 -3.37 -11.94 -5.52
CA PHE A 117 -3.57 -11.25 -6.79
C PHE A 117 -5.06 -11.07 -7.14
N GLN A 118 -5.90 -12.04 -6.77
CA GLN A 118 -7.35 -11.98 -7.01
C GLN A 118 -8.01 -10.83 -6.23
N GLN A 119 -7.51 -10.51 -5.04
CA GLN A 119 -8.00 -9.40 -4.22
C GLN A 119 -7.38 -8.06 -4.61
N LEU A 120 -6.10 -8.06 -5.01
CA LEU A 120 -5.36 -6.85 -5.36
C LEU A 120 -5.81 -6.26 -6.71
N LEU A 121 -6.01 -7.10 -7.73
CA LEU A 121 -6.28 -6.64 -9.09
C LEU A 121 -7.53 -5.74 -9.23
N PRO A 122 -8.70 -6.06 -8.62
CA PRO A 122 -9.86 -5.19 -8.66
C PRO A 122 -9.60 -3.80 -8.06
N ILE A 123 -8.76 -3.71 -7.02
CA ILE A 123 -8.41 -2.44 -6.37
C ILE A 123 -7.54 -1.60 -7.32
N LEU A 124 -6.53 -2.20 -7.95
CA LEU A 124 -5.67 -1.51 -8.92
C LEU A 124 -6.44 -1.02 -10.15
N ASN A 125 -7.38 -1.83 -10.65
CA ASN A 125 -8.28 -1.42 -11.73
C ASN A 125 -9.14 -0.23 -11.32
N THR A 126 -9.67 -0.23 -10.09
CA THR A 126 -10.44 0.91 -9.56
C THR A 126 -9.60 2.19 -9.52
N VAL A 127 -8.33 2.10 -9.12
CA VAL A 127 -7.40 3.24 -9.17
C VAL A 127 -7.26 3.76 -10.60
N GLY A 128 -6.98 2.87 -11.56
CA GLY A 128 -6.82 3.25 -12.97
C GLY A 128 -8.07 3.86 -13.59
N SER A 129 -9.25 3.30 -13.34
CA SER A 129 -10.51 3.84 -13.88
C SER A 129 -10.80 5.26 -13.39
N ARG A 130 -10.40 5.60 -12.17
CA ARG A 130 -10.59 6.95 -11.61
C ARG A 130 -9.66 7.99 -12.21
N THR A 131 -8.45 7.59 -12.60
CA THR A 131 -7.44 8.48 -13.18
C THR A 131 -7.55 8.60 -14.71
N GLY A 132 -8.65 8.13 -15.31
CA GLY A 132 -8.84 8.15 -16.77
C GLY A 132 -8.05 7.06 -17.53
N GLY A 133 -7.61 6.03 -16.83
CA GLY A 133 -6.77 4.95 -17.34
C GLY A 133 -5.44 4.83 -16.58
N LEU A 134 -4.72 3.74 -16.87
CA LEU A 134 -3.37 3.51 -16.33
C LEU A 134 -2.34 4.25 -17.18
N ASN A 135 -1.48 5.03 -16.52
CA ASN A 135 -0.30 5.59 -17.18
C ASN A 135 0.79 4.51 -17.41
N ASP A 136 1.85 4.85 -18.13
CA ASP A 136 2.92 3.91 -18.49
C ASP A 136 3.55 3.25 -17.26
N ARG A 137 3.85 4.03 -16.22
CA ARG A 137 4.46 3.53 -14.97
C ARG A 137 3.54 2.56 -14.23
N GLN A 138 2.25 2.86 -14.21
CA GLN A 138 1.24 1.99 -13.61
C GLN A 138 1.04 0.71 -14.41
N ARG A 139 1.12 0.76 -15.75
CA ARG A 139 1.09 -0.45 -16.60
C ARG A 139 2.31 -1.33 -16.32
N ASP A 140 3.50 -0.75 -16.31
CA ASP A 140 4.74 -1.46 -16.00
C ASP A 140 4.70 -2.10 -14.61
N ALA A 141 4.20 -1.35 -13.61
CA ALA A 141 4.03 -1.87 -12.25
C ALA A 141 3.00 -2.98 -12.17
N LEU A 142 1.88 -2.90 -12.91
CA LEU A 142 0.87 -3.95 -12.95
C LEU A 142 1.43 -5.24 -13.57
N GLU A 143 2.21 -5.13 -14.64
CA GLU A 143 2.91 -6.26 -15.25
C GLU A 143 3.93 -6.89 -14.29
N GLU A 144 4.69 -6.06 -13.57
CA GLU A 144 5.61 -6.53 -12.54
C GLU A 144 4.89 -7.28 -11.42
N ILE A 145 3.79 -6.72 -10.91
CA ILE A 145 2.98 -7.33 -9.85
C ILE A 145 2.47 -8.70 -10.30
N ALA A 146 1.88 -8.75 -11.50
CA ALA A 146 1.36 -9.98 -12.07
C ALA A 146 2.47 -11.03 -12.24
N ARG A 147 3.67 -10.62 -12.68
CA ARG A 147 4.83 -11.51 -12.80
C ARG A 147 5.26 -12.06 -11.43
N ILE A 148 5.45 -11.21 -10.42
CA ILE A 148 5.94 -11.64 -9.09
C ILE A 148 4.94 -12.61 -8.42
N LEU A 149 3.64 -12.35 -8.52
CA LEU A 149 2.62 -13.18 -7.88
C LEU A 149 2.30 -14.46 -8.66
N LYS A 150 2.54 -14.49 -9.98
CA LYS A 150 2.40 -15.70 -10.82
C LYS A 150 3.66 -16.58 -10.88
N LEU A 151 4.84 -16.04 -10.53
CA LEU A 151 6.09 -16.80 -10.44
C LEU A 151 6.18 -17.65 -9.15
N ARG A 152 5.04 -18.12 -8.63
CA ARG A 152 4.94 -18.95 -7.44
C ARG A 152 4.18 -20.22 -7.74
#